data_AF-A0A957GWL9-F1
#
_entry.id   AF-A0A957GWL9-F1
#
_cell.length_a   1.000
_cell.length_b   1.000
_cell.length_c   1.000
_cell.angle_alpha   90.00
_cell.angle_beta   90.00
_cell.angle_gamma   90.00
#
_symmetry.space_group_name_H-M   'P 1'
#
loop_
_entity.id
_entity.type
_entity.pdbx_description
1 polymer ?
#
loop_
_entity_poly.entity_id
_entity_poly.type
_entity_poly.pdbx_seq_one_letter_code
_entity_poly.pdbx_strand_id
1 'polypeptide(L)'
;HAVGVGPLLDERTVRAMLLVRANTLAMGYSGVRPDVVQLLLDMLNTGVHPEIPSQGSLGASGDLAPLAHLALVLIGEGWAWLNGERLAGGDALARAGLQPLELQAKEGLALLNGTTFMVGLGALLVRRAINLALTADIAACLTLEALKGTDRAFDARVHAVRPHPRQIDCATFLRTLLTGSAMLRTDDPNN
;
A
#
# COMPACT_ATOMS: atom_id res chain seq x y z
N HIS A 1 0.16 -23.66 -8.23
CA HIS A 1 -0.08 -22.20 -8.33
C HIS A 1 1.05 -21.38 -7.72
N ALA A 2 1.72 -21.83 -6.64
CA ALA A 2 2.87 -21.13 -6.04
C ALA A 2 4.13 -21.25 -6.91
N VAL A 3 4.15 -20.51 -8.02
CA VAL A 3 5.25 -20.51 -9.02
C VAL A 3 5.87 -19.12 -9.19
N GLY A 4 5.63 -18.22 -8.22
CA GLY A 4 6.23 -16.88 -8.22
C GLY A 4 7.76 -16.94 -8.11
N VAL A 5 8.43 -15.93 -8.67
CA VAL A 5 9.89 -15.80 -8.73
C VAL A 5 10.33 -14.37 -8.39
N GLY A 6 11.65 -14.14 -8.36
CA GLY A 6 12.23 -12.83 -8.11
C GLY A 6 12.44 -12.54 -6.61
N PRO A 7 12.83 -11.30 -6.27
CA PRO A 7 13.03 -10.92 -4.88
C PRO A 7 11.72 -11.01 -4.10
N LEU A 8 11.82 -11.28 -2.80
CA LEU A 8 10.67 -11.33 -1.90
C LEU A 8 10.04 -9.94 -1.76
N LEU A 9 8.72 -9.92 -1.62
CA LEU A 9 7.97 -8.72 -1.23
C LEU A 9 8.39 -8.27 0.16
N ASP A 10 8.39 -6.95 0.37
CA ASP A 10 8.65 -6.39 1.68
C ASP A 10 7.48 -6.65 2.64
N GLU A 11 7.78 -6.62 3.94
CA GLU A 11 6.81 -6.89 5.00
C GLU A 11 5.53 -6.05 4.88
N ARG A 12 5.65 -4.77 4.54
CA ARG A 12 4.48 -3.88 4.47
C ARG A 12 3.54 -4.32 3.36
N THR A 13 4.08 -4.76 2.23
CA THR A 13 3.29 -5.30 1.11
C THR A 13 2.61 -6.61 1.48
N VAL A 14 3.31 -7.54 2.14
CA VAL A 14 2.71 -8.81 2.61
C VAL A 14 1.59 -8.55 3.63
N ARG A 15 1.79 -7.62 4.57
CA ARG A 15 0.76 -7.20 5.52
C ARG A 15 -0.47 -6.60 4.83
N ALA A 16 -0.25 -5.75 3.83
CA ALA A 16 -1.34 -5.20 3.03
C ALA A 16 -2.11 -6.32 2.29
N MET A 17 -1.40 -7.33 1.77
CA MET A 17 -2.04 -8.48 1.14
C MET A 17 -2.93 -9.27 2.10
N LEU A 18 -2.45 -9.57 3.31
CA LEU A 18 -3.24 -10.27 4.34
C LEU A 18 -4.54 -9.51 4.64
N LEU A 19 -4.44 -8.19 4.87
CA LEU A 19 -5.59 -7.34 5.16
C LEU A 19 -6.59 -7.29 3.99
N VAL A 20 -6.11 -7.07 2.76
CA VAL A 20 -6.97 -6.99 1.57
C VAL A 20 -7.65 -8.34 1.31
N ARG A 21 -6.94 -9.46 1.49
CA ARG A 21 -7.52 -10.80 1.31
C ARG A 21 -8.60 -11.09 2.35
N ALA A 22 -8.34 -10.78 3.62
CA ALA A 22 -9.31 -10.93 4.69
C ALA A 22 -10.58 -10.09 4.40
N ASN A 23 -10.41 -8.81 4.07
CA ASN A 23 -11.51 -7.90 3.76
C ASN A 23 -12.35 -8.39 2.57
N THR A 24 -11.71 -8.83 1.48
CA THR A 24 -12.43 -9.29 0.28
C THR A 24 -13.21 -10.58 0.52
N LEU A 25 -12.68 -11.50 1.33
CA LEU A 25 -13.39 -12.72 1.72
C LEU A 25 -14.56 -12.42 2.67
N ALA A 26 -14.39 -11.48 3.59
CA ALA A 26 -15.41 -11.07 4.54
C ALA A 26 -16.68 -10.46 3.90
N MET A 27 -16.60 -10.02 2.64
CA MET A 27 -17.79 -9.56 1.88
C MET A 27 -18.81 -10.67 1.60
N GLY A 28 -18.48 -11.94 1.83
CA GLY A 28 -19.43 -13.05 1.77
C GLY A 28 -19.69 -13.64 0.36
N TYR A 29 -19.12 -13.06 -0.70
CA TYR A 29 -19.31 -13.55 -2.08
C TYR A 29 -18.43 -14.75 -2.46
N SER A 30 -17.42 -15.09 -1.65
CA SER A 30 -16.48 -16.18 -1.94
C SER A 30 -16.92 -17.53 -1.35
N GLY A 31 -17.75 -17.55 -0.30
CA GLY A 31 -18.23 -18.77 0.35
C GLY A 31 -17.16 -19.53 1.13
N VAL A 32 -16.21 -18.82 1.74
CA VAL A 32 -15.22 -19.41 2.67
C VAL A 32 -15.75 -19.43 4.09
N ARG A 33 -15.22 -20.31 4.94
CA ARG A 33 -15.53 -20.29 6.37
C ARG A 33 -14.96 -19.02 7.05
N PRO A 34 -15.61 -18.51 8.11
CA PRO A 34 -15.08 -17.41 8.90
C PRO A 34 -13.65 -17.65 9.42
N ASP A 35 -13.32 -18.90 9.77
CA ASP A 35 -12.00 -19.30 10.26
C ASP A 35 -10.86 -18.97 9.28
N VAL A 36 -11.13 -19.01 7.97
CA VAL A 36 -10.16 -18.61 6.93
C VAL A 36 -9.83 -17.12 7.03
N VAL A 37 -10.87 -16.29 7.22
CA VAL A 37 -10.72 -14.85 7.38
C VAL A 37 -10.02 -14.55 8.71
N GLN A 38 -10.40 -15.26 9.77
CA GLN A 38 -9.82 -15.08 11.10
C GLN A 38 -8.32 -15.41 11.10
N LEU A 39 -7.90 -16.53 10.48
CA LEU A 39 -6.48 -16.87 10.42
C LEU A 39 -5.65 -15.82 9.65
N LEU A 40 -6.18 -15.25 8.56
CA LEU A 40 -5.50 -14.16 7.85
C LEU A 40 -5.27 -12.92 8.76
N LEU A 41 -6.28 -12.58 9.56
CA LEU A 41 -6.19 -11.47 10.52
C LEU A 41 -5.24 -11.80 11.68
N ASP A 42 -5.26 -13.03 12.18
CA ASP A 42 -4.40 -13.48 13.26
C ASP A 42 -2.93 -13.51 12.82
N MET A 43 -2.64 -13.98 11.61
CA MET A 43 -1.30 -13.88 11.00
C MET A 43 -0.83 -12.43 10.90
N LEU A 44 -1.71 -11.52 10.46
CA LEU A 44 -1.41 -10.08 10.38
C LEU A 44 -1.12 -9.47 11.76
N ASN A 45 -1.87 -9.86 12.79
CA ASN A 45 -1.75 -9.33 14.15
C ASN A 45 -0.54 -9.90 14.89
N THR A 46 -0.23 -11.17 14.69
CA THR A 46 0.89 -11.88 15.34
C THR A 46 2.22 -11.68 14.60
N GLY A 47 2.18 -11.15 13.37
CA GLY A 47 3.37 -10.87 12.58
C GLY A 47 3.91 -12.08 11.82
N VAL A 48 3.08 -13.10 11.58
CA VAL A 48 3.41 -14.23 10.68
C VAL A 48 3.24 -13.76 9.25
N HIS A 49 4.35 -13.47 8.58
CA HIS A 49 4.35 -12.91 7.23
C HIS A 49 4.90 -13.93 6.21
N PRO A 50 4.08 -14.46 5.29
CA PRO A 50 4.53 -15.41 4.29
C PRO A 50 5.66 -14.88 3.39
N GLU A 51 6.57 -15.75 2.96
CA GLU A 51 7.53 -15.44 1.89
C GLU A 51 6.81 -15.44 0.55
N ILE A 52 6.72 -14.26 -0.07
CA ILE A 52 6.02 -14.09 -1.35
C ILE A 52 6.98 -13.48 -2.36
N PRO A 53 7.36 -14.21 -3.42
CA PRO A 53 8.13 -13.65 -4.52
C PRO A 53 7.36 -12.56 -5.27
N SER A 54 8.06 -11.51 -5.70
CA SER A 54 7.48 -10.30 -6.29
C SER A 54 6.96 -10.44 -7.72
N GLN A 55 7.36 -11.49 -8.44
CA GLN A 55 6.98 -11.72 -9.84
C GLN A 55 6.16 -13.01 -9.99
N GLY A 56 5.26 -13.03 -10.97
CA GLY A 56 4.44 -14.20 -11.31
C GLY A 56 2.94 -13.91 -11.45
N SER A 57 2.47 -12.75 -10.99
CA SER A 57 1.12 -12.26 -11.34
C SER A 57 1.13 -11.59 -12.72
N LEU A 58 0.11 -11.87 -13.53
CA LEU A 58 -0.17 -11.16 -14.79
C LEU A 58 -1.18 -10.02 -14.59
N GLY A 59 -1.80 -9.92 -13.43
CA GLY A 59 -2.79 -8.90 -13.10
C GLY A 59 -4.10 -8.95 -13.88
N ALA A 60 -4.37 -10.01 -14.65
CA ALA A 60 -5.56 -10.12 -15.50
C ALA A 60 -6.76 -10.80 -14.80
N SER A 61 -6.58 -12.03 -14.32
CA SER A 61 -7.66 -12.85 -13.71
C SER A 61 -7.46 -13.14 -12.22
N GLY A 62 -6.39 -12.61 -11.62
CA GLY A 62 -6.07 -12.80 -10.21
C GLY A 62 -4.57 -12.92 -9.98
N ASP A 63 -4.13 -12.53 -8.79
CA ASP A 63 -2.76 -12.58 -8.31
C ASP A 63 -2.39 -14.01 -7.86
N LEU A 64 -2.66 -15.00 -8.71
CA LEU A 64 -2.63 -16.43 -8.37
C LEU A 64 -1.30 -16.89 -7.76
N ALA A 65 -0.18 -16.54 -8.40
CA ALA A 65 1.15 -16.97 -7.95
C ALA A 65 1.52 -16.40 -6.56
N PRO A 66 1.46 -15.07 -6.32
CA PRO A 66 1.76 -14.54 -4.99
C PRO A 66 0.71 -14.92 -3.94
N LEU A 67 -0.58 -15.02 -4.28
CA LEU A 67 -1.61 -15.50 -3.35
C LEU A 67 -1.43 -16.99 -3.01
N ALA A 68 -0.85 -17.80 -3.90
CA ALA A 68 -0.54 -19.19 -3.60
C ALA A 68 0.60 -19.32 -2.58
N HIS A 69 1.64 -18.48 -2.68
CA HIS A 69 2.68 -18.42 -1.67
C HIS A 69 2.13 -17.97 -0.31
N LEU A 70 1.20 -17.00 -0.29
CA LEU A 70 0.47 -16.61 0.92
C LEU A 70 -0.35 -17.79 1.49
N ALA A 71 -1.12 -18.47 0.65
CA ALA A 71 -2.03 -19.55 1.04
C ALA A 71 -1.31 -20.82 1.54
N LEU A 72 -0.06 -21.07 1.10
CA LEU A 72 0.74 -22.19 1.62
C LEU A 72 0.89 -22.11 3.14
N VAL A 73 1.17 -20.91 3.67
CA VAL A 73 1.36 -20.74 5.12
C VAL A 73 0.08 -21.02 5.89
N LEU A 74 -1.10 -20.67 5.35
CA LEU A 74 -2.39 -20.95 6.00
C LEU A 74 -2.62 -22.45 6.21
N ILE A 75 -2.03 -23.31 5.37
CA ILE A 75 -2.14 -24.77 5.48
C ILE A 75 -0.89 -25.41 6.12
N GLY A 76 -0.02 -24.60 6.72
CA GLY A 76 1.19 -25.06 7.40
C GLY A 76 2.39 -25.33 6.48
N GLU A 77 2.27 -25.01 5.20
CA GLU A 77 3.30 -25.23 4.19
C GLU A 77 4.08 -23.95 3.87
N GLY A 78 5.13 -24.08 3.06
CA GLY A 78 5.92 -22.93 2.62
C GLY A 78 6.74 -22.30 3.74
N TRP A 79 7.01 -21.00 3.62
CA TRP A 79 7.90 -20.27 4.52
C TRP A 79 7.28 -18.96 4.96
N ALA A 80 7.55 -18.56 6.20
CA ALA A 80 7.11 -17.30 6.77
C ALA A 80 8.20 -16.67 7.65
N TRP A 81 8.10 -15.37 7.82
CA TRP A 81 8.88 -14.59 8.77
C TRP A 81 8.05 -14.33 10.02
N LEU A 82 8.67 -14.48 11.19
CA LEU A 82 8.11 -14.13 12.49
C LEU A 82 9.22 -13.48 13.32
N ASN A 83 9.01 -12.22 13.75
CA ASN A 83 9.98 -11.46 14.56
C ASN A 83 11.41 -11.43 13.98
N GLY A 84 11.53 -11.34 12.65
CA GLY A 84 12.83 -11.32 11.94
C GLY A 84 13.49 -12.69 11.76
N GLU A 85 12.83 -13.77 12.17
CA GLU A 85 13.29 -15.15 11.97
C GLU A 85 12.49 -15.83 10.84
N ARG A 86 13.20 -16.55 9.96
CA ARG A 86 12.60 -17.32 8.86
C ARG A 86 12.29 -18.74 9.33
N LEU A 87 11.03 -19.15 9.21
CA LEU A 87 10.51 -20.43 9.71
C LEU A 87 9.69 -21.15 8.63
N ALA A 88 9.58 -22.47 8.75
CA ALA A 88 8.57 -23.20 7.98
C ALA A 88 7.17 -22.70 8.36
N GLY A 89 6.22 -22.69 7.42
CA GLY A 89 4.90 -22.11 7.63
C GLY A 89 4.19 -22.66 8.88
N GLY A 90 4.18 -23.97 9.04
CA GLY A 90 3.60 -24.64 10.22
C GLY A 90 4.30 -24.27 11.53
N ASP A 91 5.63 -24.17 11.54
CA ASP A 91 6.40 -23.77 12.72
C ASP A 91 6.13 -22.31 13.10
N ALA A 92 6.01 -21.42 12.11
CA ALA A 92 5.68 -20.02 12.32
C ALA A 92 4.28 -19.86 12.94
N LEU A 93 3.29 -20.59 12.41
CA LEU A 93 1.94 -20.62 12.97
C LEU A 93 1.95 -21.15 14.41
N ALA A 94 2.57 -22.32 14.65
CA ALA A 94 2.63 -22.92 15.97
C ALA A 94 3.29 -22.01 17.01
N ARG A 95 4.39 -21.34 16.64
CA ARG A 95 5.10 -20.39 17.51
C ARG A 95 4.29 -19.12 17.80
N ALA A 96 3.40 -18.73 16.89
CA ALA A 96 2.43 -17.66 17.09
C ALA A 96 1.15 -18.10 17.83
N GLY A 97 1.04 -19.38 18.23
CA GLY A 97 -0.15 -19.92 18.87
C GLY A 97 -1.33 -20.17 17.92
N LEU A 98 -1.05 -20.25 16.62
CA LEU A 98 -2.02 -20.46 15.55
C LEU A 98 -1.98 -21.91 15.04
N GLN A 99 -3.06 -22.35 14.39
CA GLN A 99 -3.16 -23.69 13.81
C GLN A 99 -3.36 -23.61 12.30
N PRO A 100 -2.71 -24.48 11.51
CA PRO A 100 -2.98 -24.62 10.09
C PRO A 100 -4.44 -25.00 9.80
N LEU A 101 -4.93 -24.58 8.64
CA LEU A 101 -6.25 -24.94 8.12
C LEU A 101 -6.19 -26.19 7.25
N GLU A 102 -7.21 -27.03 7.39
CA GLU A 102 -7.59 -27.98 6.35
C GLU A 102 -8.63 -27.32 5.43
N LEU A 103 -8.25 -27.04 4.18
CA LEU A 103 -9.11 -26.34 3.22
C LEU A 103 -10.29 -27.20 2.80
N GLN A 104 -11.47 -26.58 2.76
CA GLN A 104 -12.70 -27.20 2.30
C GLN A 104 -13.00 -26.83 0.84
N ALA A 105 -14.10 -27.36 0.32
CA ALA A 105 -14.55 -27.08 -1.05
C ALA A 105 -14.52 -25.58 -1.36
N LYS A 106 -13.96 -25.21 -2.53
CA LYS A 106 -13.83 -23.84 -3.05
C LYS A 106 -12.83 -22.93 -2.30
N GLU A 107 -12.40 -23.23 -1.08
CA GLU A 107 -11.54 -22.34 -0.28
C GLU A 107 -10.17 -22.11 -0.92
N GLY A 108 -9.58 -23.13 -1.54
CA GLY A 108 -8.36 -22.98 -2.32
C GLY A 108 -8.53 -21.95 -3.45
N LEU A 109 -9.55 -22.09 -4.29
CA LEU A 109 -9.81 -21.11 -5.35
C LEU A 109 -10.11 -19.70 -4.79
N ALA A 110 -10.86 -19.63 -3.70
CA ALA A 110 -11.21 -18.36 -3.06
C ALA A 110 -9.99 -17.61 -2.52
N LEU A 111 -9.02 -18.32 -1.93
CA LEU A 111 -7.76 -17.73 -1.45
C LEU A 111 -6.88 -17.22 -2.60
N LEU A 112 -6.83 -17.97 -3.70
CA LEU A 112 -5.93 -17.68 -4.82
C LEU A 112 -6.49 -16.65 -5.81
N ASN A 113 -7.80 -16.57 -5.96
CA ASN A 113 -8.43 -15.73 -6.97
C ASN A 113 -8.77 -14.35 -6.40
N GLY A 114 -8.16 -13.30 -6.97
CA GLY A 114 -8.42 -11.91 -6.62
C GLY A 114 -7.21 -11.01 -6.87
N THR A 115 -7.42 -9.70 -6.80
CA THR A 115 -6.43 -8.65 -7.08
C THR A 115 -5.71 -8.17 -5.82
N THR A 116 -5.52 -9.06 -4.85
CA THR A 116 -5.03 -8.73 -3.51
C THR A 116 -3.63 -8.11 -3.52
N PHE A 117 -2.71 -8.66 -4.31
CA PHE A 117 -1.33 -8.16 -4.38
C PHE A 117 -1.31 -6.77 -5.01
N MET A 118 -1.95 -6.60 -6.18
CA MET A 118 -1.97 -5.31 -6.85
C MET A 118 -2.70 -4.22 -6.04
N VAL A 119 -3.78 -4.55 -5.34
CA VAL A 119 -4.52 -3.60 -4.50
C VAL A 119 -3.70 -3.23 -3.26
N GLY A 120 -3.09 -4.22 -2.60
CA GLY A 120 -2.23 -3.99 -1.44
C GLY A 120 -1.03 -3.11 -1.77
N LEU A 121 -0.30 -3.46 -2.83
CA LEU A 121 0.84 -2.68 -3.32
C LEU A 121 0.41 -1.29 -3.79
N GLY A 122 -0.68 -1.21 -4.56
CA GLY A 122 -1.23 0.05 -5.07
C GLY A 122 -1.61 1.02 -3.95
N ALA A 123 -2.25 0.53 -2.88
CA ALA A 123 -2.61 1.35 -1.73
C ALA A 123 -1.36 1.96 -1.03
N LEU A 124 -0.31 1.17 -0.86
CA LEU A 124 0.96 1.64 -0.29
C LEU A 124 1.65 2.68 -1.20
N LEU A 125 1.69 2.42 -2.51
CA LEU A 125 2.30 3.33 -3.48
C LEU A 125 1.54 4.65 -3.59
N VAL A 126 0.21 4.63 -3.60
CA VAL A 126 -0.62 5.85 -3.59
C VAL A 126 -0.33 6.68 -2.35
N ARG A 127 -0.25 6.06 -1.16
CA ARG A 127 0.11 6.79 0.06
C ARG A 127 1.49 7.44 -0.03
N ARG A 128 2.48 6.71 -0.55
CA ARG A 128 3.84 7.25 -0.76
C ARG A 128 3.86 8.38 -1.77
N ALA A 129 3.10 8.27 -2.86
CA ALA A 129 3.00 9.31 -3.88
C ALA A 129 2.37 10.59 -3.34
N ILE A 130 1.33 10.49 -2.49
CA ILE A 130 0.74 11.65 -1.80
C ILE A 130 1.78 12.34 -0.92
N ASN A 131 2.52 11.59 -0.11
CA ASN A 131 3.57 12.17 0.73
C ASN A 131 4.66 12.83 -0.12
N LEU A 132 5.07 12.20 -1.22
CA LEU A 132 6.07 12.76 -2.13
C LEU A 132 5.60 14.06 -2.78
N ALA A 133 4.33 14.14 -3.20
CA ALA A 133 3.75 15.37 -3.76
C ALA A 133 3.75 16.51 -2.73
N LEU A 134 3.32 16.25 -1.50
CA LEU A 134 3.35 17.26 -0.43
C LEU A 134 4.78 17.71 -0.08
N THR A 135 5.73 16.79 -0.04
CA THR A 135 7.15 17.13 0.16
C THR A 135 7.70 17.97 -0.98
N ALA A 136 7.33 17.66 -2.23
CA ALA A 136 7.73 18.44 -3.40
C ALA A 136 7.17 19.86 -3.35
N ASP A 137 5.91 20.04 -2.93
CA ASP A 137 5.29 21.35 -2.75
C ASP A 137 6.06 22.18 -1.69
N ILE A 138 6.43 21.57 -0.55
CA ILE A 138 7.24 22.24 0.48
C ILE A 138 8.62 22.62 -0.07
N ALA A 139 9.29 21.71 -0.78
CA ALA A 139 10.59 21.99 -1.39
C ALA A 139 10.51 23.10 -2.46
N ALA A 140 9.39 23.18 -3.18
CA ALA A 140 9.13 24.25 -4.13
C ALA A 140 8.98 25.61 -3.41
N CYS A 141 8.29 25.68 -2.27
CA CYS A 141 8.24 26.90 -1.44
C CYS A 141 9.63 27.34 -0.99
N LEU A 142 10.46 26.44 -0.45
CA LEU A 142 11.83 26.77 -0.03
C LEU A 142 12.68 27.26 -1.20
N THR A 143 12.53 26.64 -2.37
CA THR A 143 13.23 27.06 -3.60
C THR A 143 12.77 28.44 -4.03
N LEU A 144 11.46 28.72 -3.97
CA LEU A 144 10.89 30.01 -4.30
C LEU A 144 11.45 31.12 -3.39
N GLU A 145 11.53 30.88 -2.08
CA GLU A 145 12.13 31.80 -1.12
C GLU A 145 13.62 32.03 -1.40
N ALA A 146 14.39 30.94 -1.62
CA ALA A 146 15.82 31.03 -1.90
C ALA A 146 16.13 31.84 -3.17
N LEU A 147 15.26 31.75 -4.17
CA LEU A 147 15.39 32.48 -5.44
C LEU A 147 14.74 33.87 -5.43
N LYS A 148 14.18 34.31 -4.29
CA LYS A 148 13.37 35.55 -4.21
C LYS A 148 12.31 35.58 -5.32
N GLY A 149 11.55 34.48 -5.43
CA GLY A 149 10.45 34.32 -6.36
C GLY A 149 9.20 35.08 -5.92
N THR A 150 8.21 35.16 -6.82
CA THR A 150 6.91 35.80 -6.55
C THR A 150 5.84 34.75 -6.25
N ASP A 151 5.05 34.98 -5.21
CA ASP A 151 3.91 34.17 -4.82
C ASP A 151 2.62 34.53 -5.59
N ARG A 152 2.62 35.63 -6.36
CA ARG A 152 1.51 36.06 -7.23
C ARG A 152 1.12 34.99 -8.25
N ALA A 153 2.06 34.12 -8.64
CA ALA A 153 1.79 32.97 -9.49
C ALA A 153 0.76 32.00 -8.88
N PHE A 154 0.61 32.01 -7.55
CA PHE A 154 -0.30 31.15 -6.81
C PHE A 154 -1.59 31.85 -6.40
N ASP A 155 -1.85 33.09 -6.85
CA ASP A 155 -3.06 33.84 -6.49
C ASP A 155 -4.33 33.06 -6.84
N ALA A 156 -5.28 32.99 -5.90
CA ALA A 156 -6.51 32.22 -6.07
C ALA A 156 -7.29 32.59 -7.35
N ARG A 157 -7.23 33.86 -7.78
CA ARG A 157 -7.89 34.35 -9.00
C ARG A 157 -7.29 33.74 -10.26
N VAL A 158 -5.97 33.55 -10.30
CA VAL A 158 -5.25 32.92 -11.42
C VAL A 158 -5.66 31.44 -11.56
N HIS A 159 -5.89 30.76 -10.44
CA HIS A 159 -6.33 29.36 -10.46
C HIS A 159 -7.84 29.20 -10.70
N ALA A 160 -8.65 30.21 -10.33
CA ALA A 160 -10.09 30.20 -10.56
C ALA A 160 -10.46 30.27 -12.05
N VAL A 161 -9.65 30.93 -12.89
CA VAL A 161 -9.88 30.97 -14.35
C VAL A 161 -9.58 29.65 -15.04
N ARG A 162 -8.83 28.75 -14.40
CA ARG A 162 -8.57 27.37 -14.87
C ARG A 162 -8.81 26.37 -13.73
N PRO A 163 -10.08 26.05 -13.41
CA PRO A 163 -10.45 25.46 -12.13
C PRO A 163 -10.26 23.94 -12.07
N HIS A 164 -9.04 23.46 -12.34
CA HIS A 164 -8.68 22.07 -12.06
C HIS A 164 -8.57 21.89 -10.53
N PRO A 165 -9.35 20.99 -9.88
CA PRO A 165 -9.42 20.93 -8.42
C PRO A 165 -8.05 20.80 -7.74
N ARG A 166 -7.20 19.89 -8.22
CA ARG A 166 -5.86 19.67 -7.65
C ARG A 166 -4.89 20.83 -7.88
N GLN A 167 -5.08 21.60 -8.94
CA GLN A 167 -4.28 22.80 -9.17
C GLN A 167 -4.65 23.90 -8.16
N ILE A 168 -5.95 24.07 -7.89
CA ILE A 168 -6.45 25.00 -6.86
C ILE A 168 -5.97 24.59 -5.47
N ASP A 169 -6.07 23.30 -5.13
CA ASP A 169 -5.63 22.76 -3.84
C ASP A 169 -4.13 23.02 -3.62
N CYS A 170 -3.29 22.67 -4.61
CA CYS A 170 -1.85 22.88 -4.56
C CYS A 170 -1.51 24.37 -4.37
N ALA A 171 -2.08 25.26 -5.20
CA ALA A 171 -1.85 26.69 -5.06
C ALA A 171 -2.26 27.24 -3.69
N THR A 172 -3.37 26.74 -3.14
CA THR A 172 -3.84 27.12 -1.80
C THR A 172 -2.90 26.64 -0.71
N PHE A 173 -2.38 25.42 -0.83
CA PHE A 173 -1.38 24.88 0.07
C PHE A 173 -0.09 25.69 0.04
N LEU A 174 0.44 26.00 -1.15
CA LEU A 174 1.66 26.82 -1.32
C LEU A 174 1.48 28.22 -0.73
N ARG A 175 0.37 28.92 -1.00
CA ARG A 175 0.08 30.22 -0.38
C ARG A 175 0.06 30.14 1.15
N THR A 176 -0.49 29.06 1.70
CA THR A 176 -0.54 28.86 3.16
C THR A 176 0.86 28.69 3.73
N LEU A 177 1.72 27.90 3.09
CA LEU A 177 3.11 27.70 3.52
C LEU A 177 3.95 28.98 3.44
N LEU A 178 3.69 29.82 2.42
CA LEU A 178 4.44 31.05 2.17
C LEU A 178 3.95 32.25 2.98
N THR A 179 2.84 32.10 3.72
CA THR A 179 2.24 33.20 4.49
C THR A 179 3.23 33.75 5.52
N GLY A 180 3.52 35.05 5.42
CA GLY A 180 4.44 35.74 6.34
C GLY A 180 5.93 35.58 6.01
N SER A 181 6.27 34.97 4.87
CA SER A 181 7.67 34.89 4.43
C SER A 181 8.26 36.28 4.17
N ALA A 182 9.45 36.54 4.71
CA ALA A 182 10.25 37.72 4.44
C ALA A 182 11.28 37.52 3.30
N MET A 183 11.29 36.34 2.68
CA MET A 183 12.29 35.92 1.68
C MET A 183 11.77 36.03 0.24
N LEU A 184 10.47 36.22 0.06
CA LEU A 184 9.84 36.38 -1.25
C LEU A 184 10.20 37.73 -1.89
N ARG A 185 10.01 37.81 -3.21
CA ARG A 185 10.10 39.07 -3.94
C ARG A 185 9.08 40.05 -3.40
N THR A 186 9.55 41.21 -2.96
CA THR A 186 8.69 42.36 -2.63
C THR A 186 8.04 42.90 -3.90
N ASP A 187 6.79 43.36 -3.79
CA ASP A 187 6.14 44.07 -4.88
C ASP A 187 6.91 45.38 -5.17
N ASP A 188 7.65 45.39 -6.28
CA ASP A 188 8.24 46.59 -6.86
C ASP A 188 7.50 46.90 -8.17
N PRO A 189 6.69 47.97 -8.23
CA PRO A 189 5.95 48.33 -9.43
C PRO A 189 6.84 48.82 -10.58
N ASN A 190 8.16 48.99 -10.36
CA ASN A 190 9.12 49.43 -11.37
C ASN A 190 9.98 48.30 -11.96
N ASN A 191 9.72 47.04 -11.60
CA ASN A 191 10.42 45.85 -12.14
C ASN A 191 9.43 44.75 -12.57
#